data_AF-G2NYR9-F1
#
_entry.id   AF-G2NYR9-F1
#
_cell.length_a   1.000
_cell.length_b   1.000
_cell.length_c   1.000
_cell.angle_alpha   90.00
_cell.angle_beta   90.00
_cell.angle_gamma   90.00
#
_symmetry.space_group_name_H-M   'P 1'
#
loop_
_entity.id
_entity.type
_entity.pdbx_description
1 polymer ?
#
loop_
_entity_poly.entity_id
_entity_poly.type
_entity_poly.pdbx_seq_one_letter_code
_entity_poly.pdbx_strand_id
1 'polypeptide(L)'
;MDHAAVMDEREVTGLVVARVGRVEATSATALPWVVLDGAGRAITPATEFLRELLACGNTAASCRSYAFDLLRWFRFLAAVDVEWSRALSLTPAAG
;
A
#
# COMPACT_ATOMS: atom_id res chain seq x y z
N MET A 1 -35.23 9.94 -18.44
CA MET A 1 -34.43 10.63 -17.41
C MET A 1 -34.35 9.67 -16.23
N ASP A 2 -33.75 8.49 -16.36
CA ASP A 2 -32.41 8.08 -16.78
C ASP A 2 -31.28 8.53 -15.84
N HIS A 3 -30.77 7.51 -15.14
CA HIS A 3 -29.52 7.34 -14.39
C HIS A 3 -29.07 8.45 -13.42
N ALA A 4 -29.75 8.54 -12.28
CA ALA A 4 -29.02 8.76 -11.04
C ALA A 4 -28.36 7.43 -10.67
N ALA A 5 -27.11 7.22 -11.11
CA ALA A 5 -26.27 6.18 -10.55
C ALA A 5 -26.21 6.43 -9.04
N VAL A 6 -26.85 5.56 -8.27
CA VAL A 6 -26.55 5.42 -6.85
C VAL A 6 -25.10 5.01 -6.81
N MET A 7 -24.20 5.97 -6.62
CA MET A 7 -22.88 5.67 -6.11
C MET A 7 -23.13 5.14 -4.72
N ASP A 8 -23.19 3.81 -4.61
CA ASP A 8 -23.22 3.09 -3.36
C ASP A 8 -22.06 3.62 -2.51
N GLU A 9 -22.38 4.45 -1.52
CA GLU A 9 -21.42 4.98 -0.58
C GLU A 9 -20.87 3.77 0.19
N ARG A 10 -19.71 3.27 -0.22
CA ARG A 10 -19.12 2.08 0.41
C ARG A 10 -18.96 2.33 1.91
N GLU A 11 -19.69 1.58 2.72
CA GLU A 11 -19.63 1.68 4.18
C GLU A 11 -18.25 1.23 4.70
N VAL A 12 -17.50 2.14 5.32
CA VAL A 12 -16.14 1.86 5.83
C VAL A 12 -16.13 1.56 7.33
N THR A 13 -17.18 1.94 8.06
CA THR A 13 -17.24 1.84 9.54
C THR A 13 -17.28 0.41 10.07
N GLY A 14 -17.83 -0.54 9.31
CA GLY A 14 -17.89 -1.96 9.65
C GLY A 14 -16.72 -2.81 9.11
N LEU A 15 -15.72 -2.19 8.47
CA LEU A 15 -14.68 -2.91 7.73
C LEU A 15 -13.81 -3.77 8.65
N VAL A 16 -13.87 -5.09 8.46
CA VAL A 16 -12.99 -6.04 9.17
C VAL A 16 -11.64 -6.11 8.46
N VAL A 17 -10.62 -5.50 9.08
CA VAL A 17 -9.27 -5.48 8.53
C VAL A 17 -8.45 -6.65 9.08
N ALA A 18 -8.27 -7.69 8.27
CA ALA A 18 -7.42 -8.82 8.63
C ALA A 18 -5.97 -8.37 8.88
N ARG A 19 -5.29 -8.97 9.87
CA ARG A 19 -3.87 -8.67 10.18
C ARG A 19 -2.90 -9.35 9.20
N VAL A 20 -3.19 -9.24 7.90
CA VAL A 20 -2.34 -9.77 6.82
C VAL A 20 -1.10 -8.91 6.64
N GLY A 21 0.02 -9.56 6.28
CA GLY A 21 1.28 -8.88 6.04
C GLY A 21 1.95 -8.29 7.27
N ARG A 22 3.22 -7.87 7.12
CA ARG A 22 4.06 -7.32 8.18
C ARG A 22 5.17 -6.42 7.64
N VAL A 23 5.70 -5.56 8.50
CA VAL A 23 6.93 -4.81 8.24
C VAL A 23 8.08 -5.55 8.91
N GLU A 24 9.18 -5.75 8.19
CA GLU A 24 10.42 -6.31 8.73
C GLU A 24 11.60 -5.37 8.50
N ALA A 25 12.51 -5.34 9.48
CA ALA A 25 13.82 -4.74 9.29
C ALA A 25 14.68 -5.64 8.40
N THR A 26 15.52 -5.04 7.58
CA THR A 26 16.51 -5.78 6.78
C THR A 26 17.93 -5.39 7.17
N SER A 27 18.90 -6.20 6.79
CA SER A 27 20.33 -5.89 6.91
C SER A 27 20.84 -5.01 5.76
N ALA A 28 20.04 -4.76 4.73
CA ALA A 28 20.44 -4.00 3.56
C ALA A 28 20.34 -2.49 3.81
N THR A 29 21.48 -1.79 3.75
CA THR A 29 21.53 -0.32 3.92
C THR A 29 20.63 0.41 2.93
N ALA A 30 20.48 -0.10 1.70
CA ALA A 30 19.65 0.51 0.67
C ALA A 30 18.14 0.20 0.80
N LEU A 31 17.74 -0.67 1.73
CA LEU A 31 16.34 -1.03 1.98
C LEU A 31 16.19 -1.45 3.45
N PRO A 32 16.27 -0.53 4.41
CA PRO A 32 16.27 -0.88 5.83
C PRO A 32 14.95 -1.52 6.32
N TRP A 33 13.86 -1.31 5.57
CA TRP A 33 12.54 -1.86 5.87
C TRP A 33 11.90 -2.45 4.62
N VAL A 34 11.22 -3.59 4.79
CA VAL A 34 10.42 -4.24 3.75
C VAL A 34 9.00 -4.46 4.25
N VAL A 35 8.02 -4.29 3.35
CA VAL A 35 6.62 -4.65 3.60
C VAL A 35 6.34 -5.97 2.91
N LEU A 36 5.92 -6.97 3.70
CA LEU A 36 5.62 -8.31 3.23
C LEU A 36 4.12 -8.56 3.23
N ASP A 37 3.64 -9.28 2.24
CA ASP A 37 2.25 -9.74 2.13
C ASP A 37 1.93 -10.91 3.08
N GLY A 38 0.71 -11.43 3.02
CA GLY A 38 0.28 -12.59 3.84
C GLY A 38 1.05 -13.88 3.56
N ALA A 39 1.69 -14.01 2.39
CA ALA A 39 2.53 -15.13 2.02
C ALA A 39 4.03 -14.88 2.35
N GLY A 40 4.35 -13.76 2.99
CA GLY A 40 5.73 -13.39 3.32
C GLY A 40 6.54 -12.89 2.12
N ARG A 41 5.91 -12.57 0.99
CA ARG A 41 6.58 -12.02 -0.19
C ARG A 41 6.61 -10.50 -0.11
N ALA A 42 7.69 -9.89 -0.58
CA ALA A 42 7.79 -8.44 -0.64
C ALA A 42 6.74 -7.85 -1.58
N ILE A 43 6.07 -6.78 -1.12
CA ILE A 43 5.20 -5.98 -1.96
C ILE A 43 6.09 -5.08 -2.81
N THR A 44 6.24 -5.41 -4.10
CA THR A 44 7.20 -4.75 -5.00
C THR A 44 7.05 -3.22 -5.03
N PRO A 45 5.84 -2.64 -5.21
CA PRO A 45 5.73 -1.18 -5.28
C PRO A 45 6.06 -0.48 -3.97
N ALA A 46 5.74 -1.11 -2.82
CA ALA A 46 6.14 -0.59 -1.51
C ALA A 46 7.67 -0.64 -1.33
N THR A 47 8.31 -1.69 -1.85
CA THR A 47 9.77 -1.85 -1.82
C THR A 47 10.46 -0.78 -2.65
N GLU A 48 9.98 -0.52 -3.87
CA GLU A 48 10.51 0.51 -4.78
C GLU A 48 10.37 1.91 -4.17
N PHE A 49 9.17 2.24 -3.69
CA PHE A 49 8.92 3.51 -3.01
C PHE A 49 9.86 3.73 -1.81
N LEU A 50 10.07 2.71 -0.97
CA LEU A 50 10.96 2.84 0.20
C LEU A 50 12.44 3.02 -0.19
N ARG A 51 12.89 2.41 -1.30
CA ARG A 51 14.24 2.65 -1.84
C ARG A 51 14.38 4.08 -2.32
N GLU A 52 13.41 4.58 -3.08
CA GLU A 52 13.41 5.95 -3.59
C GLU A 52 13.34 6.96 -2.45
N LEU A 53 12.46 6.74 -1.48
CA LEU A 53 12.33 7.60 -0.30
C LEU A 53 13.66 7.72 0.44
N LEU A 54 14.37 6.61 0.63
CA LEU A 54 15.71 6.59 1.23
C LEU A 54 16.75 7.30 0.34
N ALA A 55 16.74 7.03 -0.96
CA ALA A 55 17.66 7.65 -1.92
C ALA A 55 17.51 9.18 -2.00
N CYS A 56 16.31 9.70 -1.73
CA CYS A 56 16.02 11.13 -1.58
C CYS A 56 16.56 11.73 -0.27
N GLY A 57 17.32 10.98 0.54
CA GLY A 57 17.99 11.46 1.74
C GLY A 57 17.15 11.35 3.03
N ASN A 58 16.03 10.64 3.01
CA ASN A 58 15.25 10.40 4.23
C ASN A 58 15.96 9.43 5.18
N THR A 59 15.63 9.53 6.46
CA THR A 59 16.21 8.62 7.46
C THR A 59 15.56 7.23 7.41
N ALA A 60 16.28 6.22 7.89
CA ALA A 60 15.71 4.88 8.08
C ALA A 60 14.50 4.88 9.04
N ALA A 61 14.45 5.81 10.00
CA ALA A 61 13.29 5.97 10.89
C ALA A 61 12.08 6.52 10.14
N SER A 62 12.26 7.51 9.25
CA SER A 62 11.20 8.00 8.37
C SER A 62 10.68 6.89 7.47
N CYS A 63 11.58 6.12 6.84
CA CYS A 63 11.21 4.97 6.01
C CYS A 63 10.41 3.91 6.80
N ARG A 64 10.72 3.71 8.09
CA ARG A 64 9.96 2.81 8.97
C ARG A 64 8.49 3.25 9.11
N SER A 65 8.26 4.54 9.37
CA SER A 65 6.90 5.08 9.50
C SER A 65 6.11 4.86 8.22
N TYR A 66 6.71 5.20 7.06
CA TYR A 66 6.09 4.95 5.76
C TYR A 66 5.83 3.46 5.49
N ALA A 67 6.72 2.56 5.89
CA ALA A 67 6.49 1.13 5.75
C ALA A 67 5.24 0.66 6.52
N PHE A 68 5.01 1.20 7.72
CA PHE A 68 3.79 0.90 8.49
C PHE A 68 2.53 1.51 7.87
N ASP A 69 2.62 2.71 7.29
CA ASP A 69 1.51 3.33 6.58
C ASP A 69 1.15 2.55 5.31
N LEU A 70 2.15 2.08 4.55
CA LEU A 70 1.97 1.20 3.40
C LEU A 70 1.35 -0.14 3.81
N LEU A 71 1.74 -0.71 4.95
CA LEU A 71 1.11 -1.93 5.48
C LEU A 71 -0.35 -1.70 5.86
N ARG A 72 -0.67 -0.55 6.47
CA ARG A 72 -2.06 -0.16 6.76
C ARG A 72 -2.88 -0.05 5.49
N TRP A 73 -2.32 0.60 4.46
CA TRP A 73 -2.96 0.72 3.16
C TRP A 73 -3.19 -0.64 2.48
N PHE A 74 -2.19 -1.52 2.51
CA PHE A 74 -2.31 -2.89 1.97
C PHE A 74 -3.47 -3.65 2.62
N ARG A 75 -3.57 -3.58 3.95
CA ARG A 75 -4.64 -4.25 4.70
C ARG A 75 -6.01 -3.65 4.40
N PHE A 76 -6.09 -2.34 4.23
CA PHE A 76 -7.32 -1.68 3.80
C PHE A 76 -7.77 -2.18 2.43
N LEU A 77 -6.87 -2.18 1.44
CA LEU A 77 -7.13 -2.69 0.09
C LEU A 77 -7.62 -4.14 0.09
N ALA A 78 -6.98 -5.00 0.88
CA ALA A 78 -7.42 -6.39 1.06
C ALA A 78 -8.82 -6.50 1.66
N ALA A 79 -9.16 -5.63 2.63
CA ALA A 79 -10.47 -5.64 3.26
C ALA A 79 -11.59 -5.15 2.32
N VAL A 80 -11.28 -4.28 1.35
CA VAL A 80 -12.24 -3.80 0.34
C VAL A 80 -12.18 -4.58 -0.98
N ASP A 81 -11.48 -5.72 -1.00
CA ASP A 81 -11.28 -6.60 -2.16
C ASP A 81 -10.72 -5.87 -3.40
N VAL A 82 -9.78 -4.94 -3.18
CA VAL A 82 -9.08 -4.22 -4.24
C VAL A 82 -7.64 -4.71 -4.33
N GLU A 83 -7.25 -5.17 -5.51
CA GLU A 83 -5.85 -5.53 -5.79
C GLU A 83 -4.96 -4.28 -5.72
N TRP A 84 -3.81 -4.40 -5.08
CA TRP A 84 -2.81 -3.33 -4.98
C TRP A 84 -2.43 -2.74 -6.34
N SER A 85 -2.32 -3.57 -7.38
CA SER A 85 -2.04 -3.16 -8.76
C SER A 85 -3.14 -2.30 -9.40
N ARG A 86 -4.40 -2.45 -8.97
CA ARG A 86 -5.53 -1.66 -9.48
C ARG A 86 -5.67 -0.29 -8.81
N ALA A 87 -5.04 -0.08 -7.66
CA ALA A 87 -5.05 1.21 -6.96
C ALA A 87 -4.20 2.29 -7.68
N LEU A 88 -3.30 1.90 -8.58
CA LEU A 88 -2.40 2.79 -9.32
C LEU A 88 -2.93 3.14 -10.73
N SER A 89 -4.24 3.35 -10.89
CA SER A 89 -4.84 3.86 -12.13
C SER A 89 -4.39 5.30 -12.41
N LEU A 90 -3.16 5.47 -12.89
CA LEU A 90 -2.78 6.57 -13.77
C LEU A 90 -3.03 6.09 -15.20
N THR A 91 -4.30 6.06 -15.62
CA THR A 91 -4.59 6.10 -17.05
C THR A 91 -4.42 7.56 -17.48
N PRO A 92 -3.36 7.94 -18.22
CA PRO A 92 -3.45 9.17 -18.97
C PRO A 92 -4.62 9.00 -19.93
N ALA A 93 -5.61 9.89 -19.85
CA ALA A 93 -6.63 9.98 -20.89
C ALA A 93 -5.88 10.15 -22.22
N ALA A 94 -5.93 9.11 -23.06
CA ALA A 94 -5.40 9.20 -24.41
C ALA A 94 -6.14 10.36 -25.11
N GLY A 95 -5.36 11.25 -25.72
CA GLY A 95 -5.86 12.38 -26.49
C GLY A 95 -6.42 11.99 -27.85
#